data_AF-A0A947SDA6-F1
#
_entry.id   AF-A0A947SDA6-F1
#
_cell.length_a   1.000
_cell.length_b   1.000
_cell.length_c   1.000
_cell.angle_alpha   90.00
_cell.angle_beta   90.00
_cell.angle_gamma   90.00
#
_symmetry.space_group_name_H-M   'P 1'
#
loop_
_entity.id
_entity.type
_entity.pdbx_description
1 polymer ?
#
loop_
_entity_poly.entity_id
_entity_poly.type
_entity_poly.pdbx_seq_one_letter_code
_entity_poly.pdbx_strand_id
1 'polypeptide(L)'
;MFKQIYYKIKSYFPSKYGIQASNDLQSVLSHGGIEIEIKHVKDETGSYYVAKSINLSKKHILTSGETLTELEQNIKDAIFTAFQVPEYYCNIAI
;
A
#
# COMPACT_ATOMS: atom_id res chain seq x y z
N MET A 1 18.20 -18.04 -0.62
CA MET A 1 18.36 -17.25 0.62
C MET A 1 19.09 -15.92 0.40
N PHE A 2 20.36 -15.90 -0.07
CA PHE A 2 21.13 -14.65 -0.27
C PHE A 2 20.49 -13.60 -1.21
N LYS A 3 19.78 -14.02 -2.27
CA LYS A 3 19.11 -13.10 -3.20
C LYS A 3 18.02 -12.26 -2.52
N GLN A 4 17.23 -12.85 -1.62
CA GLN A 4 16.15 -12.12 -0.92
C GLN A 4 16.71 -11.06 0.03
N ILE A 5 17.77 -11.39 0.76
CA ILE A 5 18.49 -10.45 1.63
C ILE A 5 19.10 -9.32 0.81
N TYR A 6 19.72 -9.63 -0.34
CA TYR A 6 20.28 -8.62 -1.24
C TYR A 6 19.23 -7.64 -1.79
N TYR A 7 18.08 -8.14 -2.23
CA TYR A 7 16.99 -7.27 -2.70
C TYR A 7 16.40 -6.42 -1.58
N LYS A 8 16.27 -6.99 -0.38
CA LYS A 8 15.84 -6.26 0.81
C LYS A 8 16.82 -5.16 1.20
N ILE A 9 18.12 -5.43 1.17
CA ILE A 9 19.15 -4.40 1.41
C ILE A 9 19.07 -3.32 0.32
N LYS A 10 18.92 -3.71 -0.96
CA LYS A 10 18.78 -2.76 -2.06
C LYS A 10 17.53 -1.87 -1.98
N SER A 11 16.42 -2.35 -1.42
CA SER A 11 15.21 -1.53 -1.27
C SER A 11 15.36 -0.40 -0.25
N TYR A 12 16.41 -0.42 0.59
CA TYR A 12 16.78 0.66 1.50
C TYR A 12 17.66 1.75 0.85
N PHE A 13 18.02 1.63 -0.42
CA PHE A 13 18.82 2.64 -1.12
C PHE A 13 18.02 3.28 -2.25
N PRO A 14 18.31 4.56 -2.58
CA PRO A 14 17.65 5.21 -3.69
C PRO A 14 17.99 4.53 -5.02
N SER A 15 17.01 4.41 -5.90
CA SER A 15 17.18 3.83 -7.23
C SER A 15 16.28 4.53 -8.24
N LYS A 16 16.68 4.58 -9.52
CA LYS A 16 15.85 5.16 -10.59
C LYS A 16 14.44 4.53 -10.65
N TYR A 17 14.37 3.23 -10.42
CA TYR A 17 13.11 2.49 -10.34
C TYR A 17 12.26 2.93 -9.13
N GLY A 18 12.86 3.05 -7.94
CA GLY A 18 12.14 3.50 -6.75
C GLY A 18 11.63 4.94 -6.85
N ILE A 19 12.40 5.84 -7.49
CA ILE A 19 11.95 7.19 -7.82
C ILE A 19 10.74 7.14 -8.75
N GLN A 20 10.79 6.33 -9.81
CA GLN A 20 9.66 6.20 -10.74
C GLN A 20 8.42 5.64 -10.04
N ALA A 21 8.55 4.59 -9.24
CA ALA A 21 7.45 4.00 -8.49
C ALA A 21 6.81 5.01 -7.50
N SER A 22 7.64 5.81 -6.81
CA SER A 22 7.16 6.89 -5.93
C SER A 22 6.45 7.99 -6.73
N ASN A 23 7.00 8.40 -7.87
CA ASN A 23 6.38 9.42 -8.74
C ASN A 23 5.06 8.94 -9.33
N ASP A 24 4.96 7.66 -9.73
CA ASP A 24 3.72 7.07 -10.23
C ASP A 24 2.62 7.10 -9.15
N LEU A 25 2.98 6.78 -7.90
CA LEU A 25 2.06 6.90 -6.76
C LEU A 25 1.67 8.36 -6.51
N GLN A 26 2.64 9.28 -6.45
CA GLN A 26 2.37 10.71 -6.27
C GLN A 26 1.46 11.28 -7.37
N SER A 27 1.66 10.85 -8.61
CA SER A 27 0.82 11.25 -9.73
C SER A 27 -0.63 10.80 -9.52
N VAL A 28 -0.87 9.56 -9.09
CA VAL A 28 -2.23 9.08 -8.80
C VAL A 28 -2.85 9.86 -7.63
N LEU A 29 -2.08 10.07 -6.55
CA LEU A 29 -2.56 10.82 -5.39
C LEU A 29 -2.92 12.27 -5.73
N SER A 30 -2.17 12.89 -6.65
CA SER A 30 -2.42 14.27 -7.10
C SER A 30 -3.57 14.40 -8.09
N HIS A 31 -3.90 13.34 -8.84
CA HIS A 31 -4.95 13.33 -9.86
C HIS A 31 -6.24 12.66 -9.37
N GLY A 32 -6.73 13.08 -8.19
CA GLY A 32 -8.01 12.62 -7.65
C GLY A 32 -7.91 11.58 -6.53
N GLY A 33 -6.70 11.15 -6.16
CA GLY A 33 -6.50 10.27 -5.02
C GLY A 33 -6.91 8.82 -5.27
N ILE A 34 -6.82 8.02 -4.20
CA ILE A 34 -7.27 6.63 -4.20
C ILE A 34 -8.55 6.57 -3.37
N GLU A 35 -9.68 6.32 -4.02
CA GLU A 35 -10.95 6.13 -3.33
C GLU A 35 -11.01 4.71 -2.78
N ILE A 36 -11.27 4.61 -1.47
CA ILE A 36 -11.39 3.36 -0.73
C ILE A 36 -12.80 3.25 -0.16
N GLU A 37 -13.50 2.17 -0.52
CA GLU A 37 -14.74 1.77 0.13
C GLU A 37 -14.41 0.94 1.37
N ILE A 38 -14.91 1.34 2.54
CA ILE A 38 -14.75 0.60 3.80
C ILE A 38 -16.08 -0.01 4.20
N LYS A 39 -16.06 -1.30 4.55
CA LYS A 39 -17.22 -2.02 5.09
C LYS A 39 -16.87 -2.65 6.42
N HIS A 40 -17.79 -2.54 7.37
CA HIS A 40 -17.74 -3.31 8.61
C HIS A 40 -18.43 -4.66 8.38
N VAL A 41 -17.73 -5.74 8.69
CA VAL A 41 -18.19 -7.12 8.51
C VAL A 41 -18.22 -7.80 9.87
N LYS A 42 -19.29 -8.53 10.12
CA LYS A 42 -19.46 -9.33 11.33
C LYS A 42 -19.88 -10.75 10.93
N ASP A 43 -19.03 -11.72 11.24
CA ASP A 43 -19.27 -13.14 10.95
C ASP A 43 -18.88 -14.02 12.15
N GLU A 44 -18.79 -15.33 11.92
CA GLU A 44 -18.46 -16.35 12.91
C GLU A 44 -17.04 -16.21 13.50
N THR A 45 -16.14 -15.50 12.81
CA THR A 45 -14.76 -15.24 13.26
C THR A 45 -14.62 -13.97 14.09
N GLY A 46 -15.62 -13.08 14.05
CA GLY A 46 -15.64 -11.84 14.82
C GLY A 46 -16.14 -10.65 14.02
N SER A 47 -15.65 -9.47 14.37
CA SER A 47 -16.01 -8.18 13.75
C SER A 47 -14.74 -7.52 13.23
N TYR A 48 -14.68 -7.24 11.93
CA TYR A 48 -13.54 -6.62 11.27
C TYR A 48 -13.98 -5.64 10.19
N TYR A 49 -13.03 -4.89 9.65
CA TYR A 49 -13.24 -3.95 8.56
C TYR A 49 -12.56 -4.48 7.30
N VAL A 50 -13.18 -4.21 6.15
CA VAL A 50 -12.64 -4.51 4.82
C VAL A 50 -12.57 -3.22 4.03
N ALA A 51 -11.44 -2.99 3.38
CA ALA A 51 -11.19 -1.83 2.52
C ALA A 51 -10.92 -2.28 1.09
N LYS A 52 -11.59 -1.64 0.12
CA LYS A 52 -11.44 -1.93 -1.32
C LYS A 52 -11.26 -0.66 -2.13
N SER A 53 -10.25 -0.60 -3.02
CA SER A 53 -10.12 0.50 -3.97
C SER A 53 -11.18 0.45 -5.08
N ILE A 54 -11.78 1.59 -5.41
CA ILE A 54 -12.84 1.68 -6.43
C ILE A 54 -12.44 2.41 -7.71
N ASN A 55 -11.43 3.31 -7.65
CA ASN A 55 -11.03 4.16 -8.78
C ASN A 55 -9.64 3.81 -9.36
N LEU A 56 -9.07 2.64 -9.03
CA LEU A 56 -7.81 2.15 -9.58
C LEU A 56 -8.06 1.12 -10.69
N SER A 57 -7.92 1.53 -11.96
CA SER A 57 -8.22 0.68 -13.12
C SER A 57 -7.20 -0.43 -13.40
N LYS A 58 -5.94 -0.25 -12.98
CA LYS A 58 -4.83 -1.18 -13.25
C LYS A 58 -4.25 -1.84 -11.99
N LYS A 59 -4.77 -1.47 -10.82
CA LYS A 59 -4.29 -1.94 -9.51
C LYS A 59 -5.51 -2.20 -8.64
N HIS A 60 -5.46 -3.23 -7.80
CA HIS A 60 -6.55 -3.54 -6.87
C HIS A 60 -5.98 -3.57 -5.46
N ILE A 61 -6.55 -2.75 -4.60
CA ILE A 61 -6.27 -2.75 -3.17
C ILE A 61 -7.46 -3.40 -2.50
N LEU A 62 -7.19 -4.52 -1.81
CA LEU A 62 -8.15 -5.21 -0.98
C LEU A 62 -7.42 -5.63 0.28
N THR A 63 -7.89 -5.15 1.43
CA THR A 63 -7.27 -5.46 2.71
C THR A 63 -8.31 -5.44 3.83
N SER A 64 -7.96 -5.97 5.00
CA SER A 64 -8.82 -6.02 6.17
C SER A 64 -8.03 -5.69 7.44
N GLY A 65 -8.75 -5.35 8.50
CA GLY A 65 -8.18 -5.14 9.83
C GLY A 65 -9.25 -5.28 10.90
N GLU A 66 -8.88 -5.75 12.09
CA GLU A 66 -9.81 -5.90 13.21
C GLU A 66 -10.22 -4.54 13.78
N THR A 67 -9.32 -3.56 13.68
CA THR A 67 -9.54 -2.17 14.09
C THR A 67 -9.37 -1.20 12.92
N LEU A 68 -9.92 0.02 13.04
CA LEU A 68 -9.71 1.06 12.04
C LEU A 68 -8.23 1.45 11.89
N THR A 69 -7.48 1.49 12.99
CA THR A 69 -6.04 1.81 12.98
C THR A 69 -5.23 0.74 12.25
N GLU A 70 -5.53 -0.54 12.50
CA GLU A 70 -4.92 -1.64 11.75
C GLU A 70 -5.29 -1.57 10.27
N LEU A 71 -6.56 -1.29 9.97
CA LEU A 71 -7.02 -1.14 8.59
C LEU A 71 -6.28 -0.01 7.86
N GLU A 72 -6.10 1.15 8.50
CA GLU A 72 -5.37 2.29 7.94
C GLU A 72 -3.92 1.92 7.60
N GLN A 73 -3.23 1.23 8.52
CA GLN A 73 -1.87 0.76 8.27
C GLN A 73 -1.84 -0.26 7.13
N ASN A 74 -2.78 -1.19 7.11
CA ASN A 74 -2.86 -2.21 6.08
C ASN A 74 -3.23 -1.61 4.70
N ILE A 75 -4.04 -0.54 4.65
CA ILE A 75 -4.31 0.21 3.42
C ILE A 75 -3.02 0.87 2.91
N LYS A 76 -2.28 1.56 3.80
CA LYS A 76 -1.00 2.20 3.46
C LYS A 76 -0.01 1.20 2.87
N ASP A 77 0.16 0.05 3.52
CA ASP A 77 1.09 -0.99 3.07
C ASP A 77 0.65 -1.61 1.75
N ALA A 78 -0.66 -1.82 1.58
CA ALA A 78 -1.22 -2.32 0.33
C ALA A 78 -1.06 -1.32 -0.83
N ILE A 79 -1.21 0.00 -0.58
CA ILE A 79 -0.93 1.04 -1.56
C ILE A 79 0.56 0.97 -1.98
N PHE A 80 1.49 1.02 -1.04
CA PHE A 80 2.91 0.98 -1.39
C PHE A 80 3.31 -0.31 -2.11
N THR A 81 2.74 -1.44 -1.71
CA THR A 81 2.96 -2.73 -2.37
C THR A 81 2.40 -2.73 -3.80
N ALA A 82 1.18 -2.25 -4.01
CA ALA A 82 0.55 -2.19 -5.33
C ALA A 82 1.33 -1.29 -6.30
N PHE A 83 1.96 -0.23 -5.79
CA PHE A 83 2.82 0.67 -6.55
C PHE A 83 4.30 0.26 -6.56
N GLN A 84 4.65 -0.85 -5.89
CA GLN A 84 6.02 -1.37 -5.80
C GLN A 84 7.02 -0.31 -5.27
N VAL A 85 6.55 0.56 -4.37
CA VAL A 85 7.37 1.60 -3.76
C VAL A 85 8.36 0.94 -2.79
N PRO A 86 9.69 1.08 -3.00
CA PRO A 86 10.66 0.50 -2.09
C PRO A 86 10.61 1.18 -0.71
N GLU A 87 10.94 0.41 0.32
CA GLU A 87 10.88 0.83 1.74
C GLU A 87 11.60 2.15 2.03
N TYR A 88 12.73 2.42 1.36
CA TYR A 88 13.43 3.70 1.45
C TYR A 88 12.48 4.90 1.23
N TYR A 89 11.58 4.81 0.24
CA TYR A 89 10.67 5.90 -0.13
C TYR A 89 9.38 5.92 0.69
N CYS A 90 9.03 4.81 1.35
CA CYS A 90 7.87 4.76 2.25
C CYS A 90 8.11 5.53 3.55
N ASN A 91 9.37 5.59 4.02
CA ASN A 91 9.75 6.19 5.30
C ASN A 91 10.11 7.68 5.21
N ILE A 92 10.34 8.21 4.00
CA ILE A 92 10.70 9.63 3.77
C ILE A 92 9.43 10.47 3.51
N ALA A 93 8.28 9.82 3.27
CA ALA A 93 7.01 10.48 2.93
C ALA A 93 6.21 10.97 4.16
N ILE A 94 6.87 11.33 5.27
CA ILE A 94 6.25 11.93 6.47
C ILE A 94 6.95 13.23 6.80
#